data_AF-A0A2E2AUH6-F1
#
_entry.id   AF-A0A2E2AUH6-F1
#
_cell.length_a   1.000
_cell.length_b   1.000
_cell.length_c   1.000
_cell.angle_alpha   90.00
_cell.angle_beta   90.00
_cell.angle_gamma   90.00
#
_symmetry.space_group_name_H-M   'P 1'
#
loop_
_entity.id
_entity.type
_entity.pdbx_description
1 polymer ?
#
loop_
_entity_poly.entity_id
_entity_poly.type
_entity_poly.pdbx_seq_one_letter_code
_entity_poly.pdbx_strand_id
1 'polypeptide(L)'
;MSPEKVNKQDRHAVSKENLREVYNEPSQMAKDKVLKKLDKHCQQIISLSPFVCLATTAADGSLDISPRGDPPGSVKLLDAN
;
A
#
# COMPACT_ATOMS: atom_id res chain seq x y z
N MET A 1 -39.55 -0.06 -5.99
CA MET A 1 -38.62 1.08 -5.74
C MET A 1 -37.32 0.73 -6.43
N SER A 2 -37.01 1.41 -7.53
CA SER A 2 -35.83 1.12 -8.35
C SER A 2 -34.55 1.49 -7.61
N PRO A 3 -33.43 0.76 -7.79
CA PRO A 3 -32.15 1.15 -7.22
C PRO A 3 -31.73 2.50 -7.81
N GLU A 4 -31.54 3.47 -6.92
CA GLU A 4 -31.08 4.81 -7.24
C GLU A 4 -29.70 4.73 -7.89
N LYS A 5 -29.56 5.29 -9.10
CA LYS A 5 -28.33 5.23 -9.87
C LYS A 5 -27.28 6.10 -9.19
N VAL A 6 -26.30 5.49 -8.52
CA VAL A 6 -25.14 6.20 -7.97
C VAL A 6 -24.41 6.90 -9.12
N ASN A 7 -24.36 8.23 -9.08
CA ASN A 7 -23.69 9.06 -10.05
C ASN A 7 -22.17 8.86 -9.97
N LYS A 8 -21.54 8.55 -11.10
CA LYS A 8 -20.08 8.30 -11.21
C LYS A 8 -19.21 9.55 -10.95
N GLN A 9 -19.83 10.73 -10.76
CA GLN A 9 -19.16 12.02 -10.62
C GLN A 9 -18.89 12.46 -9.17
N ASP A 10 -19.43 11.77 -8.15
CA ASP A 10 -19.12 12.05 -6.73
C ASP A 10 -17.86 11.28 -6.27
N ARG A 11 -16.69 11.66 -6.78
CA ARG A 11 -15.44 11.30 -6.09
C ARG A 11 -15.32 12.24 -4.90
N HIS A 12 -15.96 11.91 -3.79
CA HIS A 12 -15.70 12.57 -2.52
C HIS A 12 -14.19 12.59 -2.30
N ALA A 13 -13.60 13.77 -2.14
CA ALA A 13 -12.24 13.88 -1.65
C ALA A 13 -12.25 13.34 -0.21
N VAL A 14 -11.97 12.04 -0.09
CA VAL A 14 -11.88 11.38 1.20
C VAL A 14 -10.58 11.86 1.83
N SER A 15 -10.70 12.77 2.79
CA SER A 15 -9.60 13.19 3.64
C SER A 15 -9.47 12.20 4.79
N LYS A 16 -8.34 12.24 5.50
CA LYS A 16 -8.15 11.37 6.67
C LYS A 16 -9.21 11.63 7.74
N GLU A 17 -9.65 12.88 7.85
CA GLU A 17 -10.60 13.37 8.85
C GLU A 17 -12.04 12.91 8.57
N ASN A 18 -12.44 12.83 7.29
CA ASN A 18 -13.80 12.42 6.90
C ASN A 18 -13.93 10.92 6.57
N LEU A 19 -12.82 10.17 6.57
CA LEU A 19 -12.81 8.74 6.25
C LEU A 19 -13.77 7.92 7.12
N ARG A 20 -13.99 8.34 8.38
CA ARG A 20 -14.89 7.65 9.33
C ARG A 20 -16.38 7.85 9.07
N GLU A 21 -16.76 8.84 8.27
CA GLU A 21 -18.13 9.02 7.81
C GLU A 21 -18.52 7.98 6.76
N VAL A 22 -17.52 7.45 6.03
CA VAL A 22 -17.70 6.47 4.96
C VAL A 22 -17.34 5.05 5.43
N TYR A 23 -16.35 4.91 6.32
CA TYR A 23 -15.84 3.62 6.80
C TYR A 23 -15.90 3.49 8.32
N ASN A 24 -16.49 2.39 8.79
CA ASN A 24 -16.46 2.00 10.20
C ASN A 24 -15.04 1.70 10.71
N GLU A 25 -14.89 1.70 12.03
CA GLU A 25 -13.68 1.18 12.68
C GLU A 25 -13.41 -0.28 12.27
N PRO A 26 -12.15 -0.67 11.99
CA PRO A 26 -11.84 -2.04 11.64
C PRO A 26 -12.09 -2.97 12.84
N SER A 27 -12.52 -4.19 12.55
CA SER A 27 -12.69 -5.23 13.57
C SER A 27 -11.35 -5.59 14.21
N GLN A 28 -11.40 -6.17 15.41
CA GLN A 28 -10.18 -6.59 16.12
C GLN A 28 -9.35 -7.57 15.26
N MET A 29 -10.00 -8.56 14.65
CA MET A 29 -9.33 -9.48 13.73
C MET A 29 -8.65 -8.80 12.54
N ALA A 30 -9.19 -7.70 12.02
CA ALA A 30 -8.56 -6.94 10.95
C ALA A 30 -7.33 -6.17 11.46
N LYS A 31 -7.41 -5.59 12.66
CA LYS A 31 -6.28 -4.92 13.32
C LYS A 31 -5.14 -5.92 13.60
N ASP A 32 -5.47 -7.13 14.04
CA ASP A 32 -4.49 -8.15 14.42
C ASP A 32 -3.73 -8.75 13.22
N LYS A 33 -4.25 -8.62 11.99
CA LYS A 33 -3.57 -9.06 10.76
C LYS A 33 -2.44 -8.12 10.31
N VAL A 34 -2.27 -6.97 10.97
CA VAL A 34 -1.23 -6.01 10.60
C VAL A 34 0.13 -6.51 11.05
N LEU A 35 1.01 -6.81 10.09
CA LEU A 35 2.37 -7.23 10.36
C LEU A 35 3.25 -6.00 10.69
N LYS A 36 3.93 -6.03 11.84
CA LYS A 36 4.87 -4.95 12.25
C LYS A 36 6.26 -5.08 11.62
N LYS A 37 6.55 -6.23 11.03
CA LYS A 37 7.82 -6.57 10.40
C LYS A 37 7.55 -7.54 9.25
N LEU A 38 8.50 -7.66 8.33
CA LEU A 38 8.40 -8.57 7.19
C LEU A 38 8.44 -10.02 7.68
N ASP A 39 7.36 -10.76 7.47
CA ASP A 39 7.34 -12.19 7.78
C ASP A 39 8.14 -13.00 6.74
N LYS A 40 8.23 -14.32 6.95
CA LYS A 40 8.95 -15.23 6.05
C LYS A 40 8.45 -15.17 4.61
N HIS A 41 7.16 -14.91 4.39
CA HIS A 41 6.56 -14.89 3.06
C HIS A 41 6.91 -13.58 2.33
N CYS A 42 6.83 -12.45 3.03
CA CYS A 42 7.30 -11.17 2.51
C CYS A 42 8.79 -11.25 2.11
N GLN A 43 9.63 -11.80 3.00
CA GLN A 43 11.06 -11.96 2.75
C GLN A 43 11.35 -12.86 1.54
N GLN A 44 10.62 -13.98 1.41
CA GLN A 44 10.73 -14.87 0.25
C GLN A 44 10.37 -14.16 -1.06
N ILE A 45 9.26 -13.42 -1.09
CA ILE A 45 8.84 -12.66 -2.28
C ILE A 45 9.96 -11.69 -2.68
N ILE A 46 10.45 -10.88 -1.74
CA ILE A 46 11.52 -9.89 -2.01
C ILE A 46 12.78 -10.58 -2.55
N SER A 47 13.17 -11.72 -1.97
CA SER A 47 14.37 -12.46 -2.41
C SER A 47 14.27 -12.98 -3.85
N LEU A 48 13.05 -13.22 -4.34
CA LEU A 48 12.78 -13.75 -5.68
C LEU A 48 12.47 -12.65 -6.70
N SER A 49 12.16 -11.42 -6.26
CA SER A 49 11.79 -10.32 -7.14
C SER A 49 12.97 -9.85 -8.01
N PRO A 50 12.88 -9.95 -9.35
CA PRO A 50 13.89 -9.42 -10.26
C PRO A 50 13.63 -7.96 -10.67
N PHE A 51 12.56 -7.36 -10.15
CA PHE A 51 12.08 -6.05 -10.55
C PHE A 51 11.44 -5.33 -9.38
N VAL A 52 11.72 -4.03 -9.24
CA VAL A 52 11.14 -3.14 -8.24
C VAL A 52 10.90 -1.75 -8.85
N CYS A 53 9.85 -1.07 -8.39
CA CYS A 53 9.66 0.36 -8.62
C CYS A 53 9.88 1.10 -7.31
N LEU A 54 10.80 2.06 -7.29
CA LEU A 54 11.01 2.93 -6.14
C LEU A 54 10.36 4.28 -6.40
N ALA A 55 9.46 4.70 -5.51
CA ALA A 55 8.81 5.99 -5.55
C ALA A 55 9.37 6.88 -4.43
N THR A 56 9.66 8.14 -4.76
CA THR A 56 10.12 9.15 -3.80
C THR A 56 9.38 10.46 -4.01
N THR A 57 9.17 11.20 -2.94
CA THR A 57 8.56 12.53 -2.98
C THR A 57 9.58 13.60 -2.62
N ALA A 58 9.63 14.69 -3.38
CA ALA A 58 10.42 15.86 -3.01
C ALA A 58 9.70 16.70 -1.95
N ALA A 59 10.40 17.70 -1.40
CA ALA A 59 9.87 18.57 -0.34
C ALA A 59 8.66 19.40 -0.78
N ASP A 60 8.50 19.65 -2.08
CA ASP A 60 7.35 20.35 -2.67
C ASP A 60 6.15 19.43 -2.95
N GLY A 61 6.27 18.12 -2.64
CA GLY A 61 5.23 17.13 -2.86
C GLY A 61 5.20 16.52 -4.26
N SER A 62 6.12 16.90 -5.15
CA SER A 62 6.27 16.21 -6.45
C SER A 62 6.71 14.76 -6.24
N LEU A 63 6.19 13.86 -7.09
CA LEU A 63 6.42 12.41 -7.03
C LEU A 63 7.24 11.96 -8.24
N ASP A 64 8.28 11.18 -8.01
CA ASP A 64 9.04 10.48 -9.05
C ASP A 64 9.07 8.97 -8.79
N ILE A 65 9.10 8.18 -9.86
CA ILE A 65 9.12 6.70 -9.81
C ILE A 65 10.17 6.17 -10.77
N SER A 66 11.12 5.41 -10.23
CA SER A 66 12.17 4.73 -10.99
C SER A 66 11.99 3.21 -10.99
N PRO A 67 11.79 2.57 -12.15
CA PRO A 67 11.80 1.12 -12.27
C PRO A 67 13.25 0.60 -12.30
N ARG A 68 13.52 -0.51 -11.60
CA ARG A 68 14.83 -1.16 -11.56
C ARG A 68 14.66 -2.67 -11.76
N GLY A 69 15.42 -3.22 -12.70
CA GLY A 69 15.50 -4.66 -12.96
C GLY A 69 16.92 -5.17 -12.77
N ASP A 70 17.08 -6.25 -12.01
CA ASP A 70 18.34 -6.95 -11.74
C ASP A 70 18.00 -8.43 -11.42
N PRO A 71 18.94 -9.39 -11.45
CA PRO A 71 18.64 -10.78 -11.09
C PRO A 71 18.02 -10.93 -9.68
N PRO A 72 17.27 -12.02 -9.41
CA PRO A 72 16.74 -12.30 -8.08
C PRO A 72 17.81 -12.22 -6.98
N GLY A 73 17.45 -11.65 -5.83
CA GLY A 73 18.36 -11.45 -4.70
C GLY A 73 19.24 -10.18 -4.79
N SER A 74 18.99 -9.32 -5.79
CA SER A 74 19.59 -7.98 -5.90
C SER A 74 19.16 -7.05 -4.77
N VAL A 75 17.89 -7.12 -4.35
CA VAL A 75 17.38 -6.44 -3.16
C VAL A 75 17.82 -7.20 -1.90
N LYS A 76 18.44 -6.49 -0.95
CA LYS A 76 18.92 -7.06 0.31
C LYS A 76 17.99 -6.69 1.47
N LEU A 77 17.68 -7.69 2.28
CA LEU A 77 17.04 -7.50 3.58
C LEU A 77 18.14 -7.21 4.61
N LEU A 78 18.08 -6.06 5.26
CA LEU A 78 19.11 -5.63 6.21
C LEU A 78 18.89 -6.18 7.62
N ASP A 79 17.64 -6.41 7.99
CA ASP A 79 17.26 -6.94 9.30
C ASP A 79 16.57 -8.30 9.14
N ALA A 80 16.94 -9.23 10.03
CA ALA A 80 16.17 -10.44 10.26
C ALA A 80 15.05 -10.15 11.27
N ASN A 81 13.95 -10.88 11.12
CA ASN A 81 12.73 -10.68 11.91
C ASN A 81 12.94 -10.93 13.41
#